data_AF-A0A2K3KC68-F1
#
_entry.id   AF-A0A2K3KC68-F1
#
_cell.length_a   1.000
_cell.length_b   1.000
_cell.length_c   1.000
_cell.angle_alpha   90.00
_cell.angle_beta   90.00
_cell.angle_gamma   90.00
#
_symmetry.space_group_name_H-M   'P 1'
#
loop_
_entity.id
_entity.type
_entity.pdbx_description
1 polymer ?
#
loop_
_entity_poly.entity_id
_entity_poly.type
_entity_poly.pdbx_seq_one_letter_code
_entity_poly.pdbx_strand_id
1 'polypeptide(L)' 'DVLPNKLYGVFDLFCGILYEGRFGKRVEFMIEKLLAIRKDDFQGYPAVRPELDLVEEEDKLTHEVSLDEDIDP' A
#
# COMPACT_ATOMS: atom_id res chain seq x y z
N ASP A 1 -10.10 0.71 8.90
CA ASP A 1 -9.09 0.00 8.08
C ASP A 1 -9.73 -0.92 7.08
N VAL A 2 -9.72 -0.51 5.82
CA VAL A 2 -10.73 -0.97 4.86
C VAL A 2 -10.57 -2.45 4.48
N LEU A 3 -9.37 -3.05 4.42
CA LEU A 3 -9.21 -4.46 4.00
C LEU A 3 -7.95 -5.13 4.62
N PRO A 4 -7.95 -5.50 5.92
CA PRO A 4 -6.78 -6.08 6.60
C PRO A 4 -6.29 -7.40 5.97
N ASN A 5 -7.22 -8.25 5.52
CA ASN A 5 -6.90 -9.56 4.93
C ASN A 5 -6.24 -9.45 3.54
N LYS A 6 -6.60 -8.44 2.74
CA LYS A 6 -5.98 -8.25 1.41
C LYS A 6 -4.56 -7.71 1.54
N LEU A 7 -4.32 -6.78 2.47
CA LEU A 7 -2.98 -6.27 2.75
C LEU A 7 -2.06 -7.38 3.26
N TYR A 8 -2.55 -8.26 4.13
CA TYR A 8 -1.78 -9.41 4.61
C TYR A 8 -1.25 -10.26 3.43
N GLY A 9 -2.10 -10.61 2.46
CA GLY A 9 -1.69 -11.42 1.30
C GLY A 9 -0.59 -10.77 0.44
N VAL A 10 -0.62 -9.44 0.27
CA VAL A 10 0.42 -8.72 -0.49
C VAL A 10 1.77 -8.77 0.23
N PHE A 11 1.77 -8.61 1.55
CA PHE A 11 3.01 -8.68 2.34
C PHE A 11 3.55 -10.11 2.44
N ASP A 12 2.69 -11.11 2.53
CA ASP A 12 3.08 -12.52 2.45
C ASP A 12 3.76 -12.85 1.11
N LEU A 13 3.23 -12.31 0.00
CA LEU A 13 3.85 -12.46 -1.31
C LEU A 13 5.26 -11.85 -1.35
N PHE A 14 5.44 -10.65 -0.78
CA PHE A 14 6.77 -10.03 -0.69
C PHE A 14 7.75 -10.85 0.15
N CYS A 15 7.30 -11.45 1.26
CA CYS A 15 8.10 -12.38 2.04
C CYS A 15 8.49 -13.62 1.24
N GLY A 16 7.56 -14.16 0.44
CA GLY A 16 7.83 -15.26 -0.48
C GLY A 16 8.92 -14.91 -1.51
N ILE A 17 8.81 -13.73 -2.13
CA ILE A 17 9.83 -13.22 -3.05
C ILE A 17 11.19 -13.16 -2.36
N LEU A 18 11.29 -12.55 -1.17
CA LEU A 18 12.55 -12.48 -0.42
C LEU A 18 13.15 -13.86 -0.14
N TYR A 19 12.32 -14.83 0.24
CA TYR A 19 12.76 -16.19 0.52
C TYR A 19 13.31 -16.91 -0.72
N GLU A 20 12.71 -16.70 -1.89
CA GLU A 20 13.18 -17.31 -3.14
C GLU A 20 14.58 -16.81 -3.55
N GLY A 21 14.94 -15.57 -3.20
CA GLY A 21 16.29 -15.03 -3.37
C GLY A 21 16.73 -14.82 -4.83
N ARG A 22 15.83 -14.90 -5.80
CA ARG A 22 16.14 -14.79 -7.25
C ARG A 22 16.01 -13.37 -7.78
N PHE A 23 16.66 -12.40 -7.12
CA PHE A 23 16.62 -10.99 -7.52
C PHE A 23 17.92 -10.26 -7.11
N GLY A 24 18.14 -9.08 -7.65
CA GLY A 24 19.30 -8.25 -7.31
C GLY A 24 19.11 -7.47 -6.00
N LYS A 25 20.21 -7.04 -5.38
CA LYS A 25 20.25 -6.29 -4.10
C LYS A 25 19.31 -5.09 -4.01
N ARG A 26 18.98 -4.45 -5.14
CA ARG A 26 18.01 -3.34 -5.16
C ARG A 26 16.63 -3.79 -4.72
N VAL A 27 16.16 -4.94 -5.21
CA VAL A 27 14.83 -5.47 -4.88
C VAL A 27 14.78 -5.90 -3.41
N GLU A 28 15.85 -6.54 -2.93
CA GLU A 28 16.04 -6.89 -1.51
C GLU A 28 15.81 -5.68 -0.60
N PHE A 29 16.60 -4.61 -0.82
CA PHE A 29 16.54 -3.40 -0.01
C PHE A 29 15.18 -2.71 -0.07
N MET A 30 14.53 -2.71 -1.24
CA MET A 30 13.20 -2.10 -1.38
C MET A 30 12.15 -2.86 -0.56
N ILE A 31 12.15 -4.20 -0.59
CA ILE A 31 11.18 -5.00 0.15
C ILE A 31 11.47 -4.94 1.65
N GLU A 32 12.73 -5.04 2.08
CA GLU A 32 13.09 -4.89 3.50
C GLU A 32 12.68 -3.53 4.05
N LYS A 33 12.92 -2.45 3.30
CA LYS A 33 12.48 -1.10 3.68
C LYS A 33 10.95 -1.03 3.81
N LEU A 34 10.21 -1.65 2.90
CA LEU A 34 8.75 -1.70 2.97
C LEU A 34 8.25 -2.48 4.20
N LEU A 35 8.91 -3.60 4.53
CA LEU A 35 8.60 -4.37 5.74
C LEU A 35 8.89 -3.59 7.03
N ALA A 36 9.99 -2.81 7.06
CA ALA A 36 10.28 -1.92 8.17
C ALA A 36 9.18 -0.85 8.34
N ILE A 37 8.74 -0.21 7.26
CA ILE A 37 7.63 0.77 7.30
C ILE A 37 6.35 0.12 7.85
N ARG A 38 6.02 -1.11 7.44
CA ARG A 38 4.86 -1.84 7.98
C ARG A 38 5.02 -2.14 9.47
N LYS A 39 6.21 -2.54 9.91
CA LYS A 39 6.50 -2.85 11.31
C LYS A 39 6.36 -1.63 12.22
N ASP A 40 6.67 -0.46 11.67
CA ASP A 40 6.51 0.83 12.35
C ASP A 40 5.09 1.41 12.17
N ASP A 41 4.10 0.60 11.82
CA ASP A 41 2.69 1.00 11.62
C ASP A 41 2.54 2.20 10.67
N PHE A 42 3.38 2.26 9.63
CA PHE A 42 3.41 3.36 8.66
C PHE A 42 3.68 4.74 9.28
N GLN A 43 4.39 4.80 10.42
CA GLN A 43 4.84 6.05 11.02
C GLN A 43 5.61 6.90 9.99
N GLY A 44 5.18 8.16 9.83
CA GLY A 44 5.73 9.08 8.82
C GLY A 44 5.03 9.05 7.46
N TYR A 45 4.05 8.15 7.26
CA TYR A 45 3.25 8.03 6.05
C TYR A 45 1.75 8.15 6.38
N PRO A 46 1.27 9.33 6.84
CA PRO A 46 -0.14 9.52 7.14
C PRO A 46 -1.00 9.34 5.89
N ALA A 47 -2.14 8.67 6.02
CA ALA A 47 -3.06 8.42 4.91
C ALA A 47 -3.57 9.72 4.27
N VAL A 48 -3.82 10.75 5.09
CA VAL A 48 -4.16 12.11 4.66
C VAL A 48 -3.25 13.07 5.43
N ARG A 49 -2.61 14.00 4.72
CA ARG A 49 -1.82 15.05 5.39
C ARG A 49 -2.75 16.09 6.00
N PRO A 50 -2.45 16.66 7.19
CA PRO A 50 -3.34 17.61 7.85
C PRO A 50 -3.73 18.80 6.98
N GLU A 51 -2.80 19.31 6.18
CA GLU A 51 -3.05 20.43 5.27
C GLU A 51 -3.96 20.09 4.08
N LEU A 52 -4.24 18.80 3.85
CA LEU A 52 -5.08 18.30 2.76
C LEU A 52 -6.43 17.74 3.25
N ASP A 53 -6.68 17.74 4.56
CA ASP A 53 -7.95 17.30 5.14
C ASP A 53 -8.98 18.45 5.10
N LEU A 54 -9.48 18.74 3.90
CA LEU A 54 -10.30 19.93 3.60
C LEU A 54 -11.78 19.64 3.40
N VAL A 55 -12.16 18.37 3.33
CA VAL A 55 -13.51 17.92 2.97
C VAL A 55 -14.02 17.03 4.08
N GLU A 56 -15.22 17.33 4.57
CA GLU A 56 -15.90 16.54 5.59
C GLU A 56 -16.17 15.13 5.07
N GLU A 57 -16.15 14.13 5.95
CA GLU A 57 -16.29 12.72 5.56
C GLU A 57 -17.62 12.45 4.85
N GLU A 58 -18.68 13.16 5.24
CA GLU A 58 -20.04 13.05 4.68
C GLU A 58 -20.12 13.54 3.23
N ASP A 59 -19.21 14.43 2.84
CA ASP A 59 -19.13 15.02 1.50
C ASP A 59 -18.17 14.25 0.56
N LYS A 60 -17.48 13.22 1.05
CA LYS A 60 -16.55 12.42 0.24
C LYS A 60 -17.28 11.40 -0.61
N LEU A 61 -17.09 11.48 -1.93
CA LEU A 61 -17.60 10.50 -2.89
C LEU A 61 -16.47 9.55 -3.33
N THR A 62 -16.50 8.31 -2.82
CA THR A 62 -15.55 7.26 -3.24
C THR A 62 -16.05 6.57 -4.51
N HIS A 63 -15.28 6.66 -5.59
CA HIS A 63 -15.56 5.93 -6.83
C HIS A 63 -14.85 4.58 -6.81
N GLU A 64 -15.56 3.51 -7.14
CA GLU A 64 -14.96 2.19 -7.36
C GLU A 64 -14.56 2.06 -8.82
N VAL A 65 -13.26 1.88 -9.08
CA VAL A 65 -12.69 1.73 -10.42
C VAL A 65 -11.77 0.52 -10.42
N SER A 66 -11.87 -0.33 -11.45
CA SER A 66 -10.98 -1.48 -11.60
C SER A 66 -9.74 -1.13 -12.44
N LEU A 67 -8.63 -1.85 -12.22
CA LEU A 67 -7.41 -1.68 -13.02
C LEU A 67 -7.58 -2.18 -14.47
N ASP A 68 -8.47 -3.14 -14.69
CA ASP A 68 -8.72 -3.76 -16.00
C ASP A 68 -9.89 -3.11 -16.76
N GLU A 69 -10.45 -2.04 -16.23
CA GLU A 69 -11.60 -1.35 -16.83
C GLU A 69 -11.16 -0.42 -17.95
N ASP A 70 -11.82 -0.50 -19.11
CA ASP A 70 -11.64 0.46 -20.20
C ASP A 70 -12.39 1.76 -19.87
N ILE A 71 -11.63 2.81 -19.58
CA ILE A 71 -12.16 4.14 -19.23
C ILE A 71 -12.11 5.04 -20.46
N ASP A 72 -13.23 5.70 -20.77
CA ASP A 72 -13.27 6.78 -21.77
C ASP A 72 -12.70 8.07 -21.13
N PRO A 73 -11.57 8.61 -21.63
CA PRO A 73 -10.83 9.71 -20.99
C PRO A 73 -11.45 11.10 -21.14
#